data_AF-A0A4Q6AEB2-F1
#
_entry.id   AF-A0A4Q6AEB2-F1
#
_cell.length_a   1.000
_cell.length_b   1.000
_cell.length_c   1.000
_cell.angle_alpha   90.00
_cell.angle_beta   90.00
_cell.angle_gamma   90.00
#
_symmetry.space_group_name_H-M   'P 1'
#
loop_
_entity.id
_entity.type
_entity.pdbx_description
1 polymer ?
#
loop_
_entity_poly.entity_id
_entity_poly.type
_entity_poly.pdbx_seq_one_letter_code
_entity_poly.pdbx_strand_id
1 'polypeptide(L)'
;MASFSLRSQRTGNYKEFTLLELLKLFGDSVNDEIWLEDGEDVYNLSSFREIGGGGSGSAKENWSVEETVQIAGQDTFYLKYAPTTEVLLIILNGIIQTKNKDFTMNGREVKFPYRMGVQDALKFIYQF
;
A
#
# COMPACT_ATOMS: atom_id res chain seq x y z
N MET A 1 6.26 21.61 7.12
CA MET A 1 6.64 22.34 8.37
C MET A 1 7.74 21.54 9.06
N ALA A 2 8.74 22.17 9.67
CA ALA A 2 9.74 21.45 10.46
C ALA A 2 9.07 20.82 11.70
N SER A 3 9.31 19.54 11.96
CA SER A 3 8.73 18.85 13.12
C SER A 3 9.50 19.17 14.40
N PHE A 4 10.82 19.36 14.32
CA PHE A 4 11.68 19.87 15.40
C PHE A 4 13.08 20.26 14.88
N SER A 5 13.89 20.90 15.72
CA SER A 5 15.30 21.24 15.44
C SER A 5 16.23 20.65 16.50
N LEU A 6 17.44 20.25 16.08
CA LEU A 6 18.49 19.74 16.97
C LEU A 6 19.75 20.58 16.86
N ARG A 7 20.44 20.75 17.99
CA ARG A 7 21.72 21.45 18.05
C ARG A 7 22.87 20.48 17.77
N SER A 8 23.73 20.83 16.82
CA SER A 8 24.99 20.12 16.57
C SER A 8 25.89 20.20 17.81
N GLN A 9 26.35 19.05 18.30
CA GLN A 9 27.30 19.00 19.43
C GLN A 9 28.70 19.50 19.05
N ARG A 10 29.09 19.42 17.77
CA ARG A 10 30.43 19.82 17.29
C ARG A 10 30.51 21.30 16.93
N THR A 11 29.45 21.86 16.34
CA THR A 11 29.46 23.24 15.81
C THR A 11 28.52 24.18 16.54
N GLY A 12 27.60 23.66 17.36
CA GLY A 12 26.64 24.46 18.12
C GLY A 12 25.47 25.00 17.29
N ASN A 13 25.46 24.82 15.98
CA ASN A 13 24.39 25.29 15.09
C ASN A 13 23.15 24.40 15.18
N TYR A 14 21.98 25.02 15.03
CA TYR A 14 20.71 24.30 14.94
C TYR A 14 20.46 23.87 13.50
N LYS A 15 20.04 22.61 13.32
CA LYS A 15 19.48 22.12 12.06
C LYS A 15 18.01 21.80 12.30
N GLU A 16 17.16 22.29 11.40
CA GLU A 16 15.75 21.90 11.34
C GLU A 16 15.64 20.56 10.61
N PHE A 17 14.80 19.68 11.14
CA PHE A 17 14.52 18.38 10.54
C PHE A 17 13.06 18.31 10.11
N THR A 18 12.87 17.88 8.87
CA THR A 18 11.55 17.45 8.41
C THR A 18 11.27 16.03 8.90
N LEU A 19 9.98 15.68 9.08
CA LEU A 19 9.58 14.32 9.43
C LEU A 19 10.13 13.30 8.42
N LEU A 20 10.09 13.61 7.13
CA LEU A 20 10.63 12.75 6.07
C LEU A 20 12.13 12.49 6.20
N GLU A 21 12.94 13.50 6.53
CA GLU A 21 14.37 13.30 6.78
C GLU A 21 14.62 12.40 7.98
N LEU A 22 13.80 12.51 9.03
CA LEU A 22 13.91 11.65 10.20
C LEU A 22 13.51 10.21 9.90
N LEU A 23 12.40 10.01 9.18
CA LEU A 23 11.99 8.68 8.74
C LEU A 23 13.05 8.02 7.84
N LYS A 24 13.78 8.80 7.03
CA LYS A 24 14.94 8.28 6.26
C LYS A 24 16.17 7.97 7.11
N LEU A 25 16.32 8.64 8.25
CA LEU A 25 17.43 8.39 9.19
C LEU A 25 17.12 7.22 10.13
N PHE A 26 15.84 6.98 10.45
CA PHE A 26 15.38 5.85 11.27
C PHE A 26 15.09 4.60 10.46
N GLY A 27 14.58 4.77 9.23
CA GLY A 27 14.37 3.71 8.27
C GLY A 27 15.70 3.23 7.74
N ASP A 28 16.16 2.11 8.28
CA ASP A 28 17.19 1.31 7.64
C ASP A 28 16.73 0.99 6.21
N SER A 29 17.63 1.10 5.23
CA SER A 29 17.37 0.69 3.84
C SER A 29 16.91 -0.76 3.70
N VAL A 30 17.13 -1.59 4.73
CA VAL A 30 16.69 -2.98 4.82
C VAL A 30 15.37 -3.14 5.59
N ASN A 31 15.11 -2.29 6.60
CA ASN A 31 13.94 -2.39 7.47
C ASN A 31 13.02 -1.19 7.27
N ASP A 32 12.14 -1.31 6.28
CA ASP A 32 11.11 -0.33 5.92
C ASP A 32 9.87 -0.43 6.81
N GLU A 33 10.02 -0.74 8.10
CA GLU A 33 8.92 -1.11 9.00
C GLU A 33 8.98 -0.33 10.32
N ILE A 34 7.83 0.19 10.78
CA ILE A 34 7.59 0.67 12.13
C ILE A 34 6.76 -0.40 12.85
N TRP A 35 7.34 -0.94 13.92
CA TRP A 35 6.66 -1.81 14.86
C TRP A 35 6.12 -0.94 16.00
N LEU A 36 4.82 -0.99 16.23
CA LEU A 36 4.21 -0.36 17.40
C LEU A 36 4.22 -1.35 18.59
N GLU A 37 4.03 -0.83 19.81
CA GLU A 37 4.11 -1.65 21.04
C GLU A 37 2.99 -2.70 21.10
N ASP A 38 3.27 -3.79 21.84
CA ASP A 38 2.45 -4.98 22.13
C ASP A 38 1.08 -5.09 21.43
N GLY A 39 1.07 -5.79 20.28
CA GLY A 39 -0.14 -6.28 19.62
C GLY A 39 -0.69 -5.38 18.52
N GLU A 40 -0.04 -4.26 18.22
CA GLU A 40 -0.37 -3.38 17.11
C GLU A 40 0.28 -3.81 15.78
N ASP A 41 -0.26 -3.31 14.66
CA ASP A 41 0.19 -3.67 13.31
C ASP A 41 1.57 -3.09 12.96
N VAL A 42 2.19 -3.66 11.93
CA VAL A 42 3.44 -3.18 11.35
C VAL A 42 3.15 -2.22 10.20
N TYR A 43 3.77 -1.04 10.20
CA TYR A 43 3.53 0.01 9.22
C TYR A 43 4.77 0.28 8.36
N ASN A 44 4.60 0.43 7.05
CA ASN A 44 5.75 0.70 6.18
C ASN A 44 6.10 2.18 6.11
N LEU A 45 7.38 2.52 6.29
CA LEU A 45 7.89 3.90 6.25
C LEU A 45 7.76 4.51 4.85
N SER A 46 7.94 3.71 3.80
CA SER A 46 7.73 4.10 2.40
C SER A 46 6.32 4.62 2.10
N SER A 47 5.32 4.15 2.87
CA SER A 47 3.91 4.54 2.70
C SER A 47 3.52 5.89 3.32
N PHE A 48 4.52 6.69 3.71
CA PHE A 48 4.32 7.98 4.35
C PHE A 48 3.39 8.91 3.57
N ARG A 49 2.38 9.45 4.27
CA ARG A 49 1.49 10.50 3.78
C ARG A 49 1.60 11.73 4.67
N GLU A 50 2.00 12.86 4.10
CA GLU A 50 1.99 14.13 4.83
C GLU A 50 0.54 14.61 5.01
N ILE A 51 0.05 14.60 6.24
CA ILE A 51 -1.27 15.14 6.58
C ILE A 51 -1.15 16.66 6.68
N GLY A 52 -1.65 17.39 5.67
CA GLY A 52 -1.84 18.85 5.73
C GLY A 52 -0.89 19.74 4.92
N GLY A 53 -0.04 19.19 4.04
CA GLY A 53 0.88 19.96 3.19
C GLY A 53 0.41 20.07 1.74
N GLY A 54 -0.15 21.22 1.34
CA GLY A 54 -0.38 21.55 -0.07
C GLY A 54 0.95 21.81 -0.78
N GLY A 55 1.56 20.77 -1.35
CA GLY A 55 2.86 20.90 -2.02
C GLY A 55 3.21 19.67 -2.86
N SER A 56 3.03 19.80 -4.16
CA SER A 56 3.39 18.87 -5.23
C SER A 56 4.75 18.18 -5.04
N GLY A 57 4.76 16.85 -4.93
CA GLY A 57 5.97 16.05 -5.04
C GLY A 57 6.05 14.80 -4.18
N SER A 58 4.97 14.40 -3.49
CA SER A 58 4.89 13.06 -2.89
C SER A 58 5.15 12.04 -3.99
N ALA A 59 6.15 11.17 -3.80
CA ALA A 59 6.25 9.95 -4.57
C ALA A 59 4.89 9.28 -4.42
N LYS A 60 4.05 9.37 -5.47
CA LYS A 60 2.78 8.68 -5.50
C LYS A 60 3.15 7.22 -5.49
N GLU A 61 3.04 6.61 -4.33
CA GLU A 61 2.93 5.17 -4.24
C GLU A 61 1.77 4.78 -5.13
N ASN A 62 2.09 4.17 -6.27
CA ASN A 62 1.09 3.71 -7.22
C ASN A 62 0.41 2.44 -6.69
N TRP A 63 0.08 2.37 -5.40
CA TRP A 63 -0.58 1.23 -4.80
C TRP A 63 -2.08 1.48 -4.73
N SER A 64 -2.85 0.47 -5.13
CA SER A 64 -4.30 0.44 -5.02
C SER A 64 -4.73 -0.73 -4.16
N VAL A 65 -5.70 -0.48 -3.28
CA VAL A 65 -6.43 -1.50 -2.54
C VAL A 65 -7.90 -1.32 -2.89
N GLU A 66 -8.48 -2.37 -3.48
CA GLU A 66 -9.89 -2.39 -3.88
C GLU A 66 -10.59 -3.54 -3.16
N GLU A 67 -11.63 -3.21 -2.40
CA GLU A 67 -12.53 -4.18 -1.78
C GLU A 67 -13.87 -4.09 -2.50
N THR A 68 -14.34 -5.21 -3.05
CA THR A 68 -15.55 -5.19 -3.85
C THR A 68 -16.76 -5.48 -2.98
N VAL A 69 -17.73 -4.56 -3.01
CA VAL A 69 -19.02 -4.71 -2.32
C VAL A 69 -20.03 -5.26 -3.33
N GLN A 70 -20.80 -6.29 -2.93
CA GLN A 70 -21.83 -6.95 -3.76
C GLN A 70 -21.30 -7.71 -4.98
N ILE A 71 -20.51 -8.77 -4.73
CA ILE A 71 -19.95 -9.63 -5.79
C ILE A 71 -20.84 -10.81 -6.19
N ALA A 72 -21.95 -11.03 -5.48
CA ALA A 72 -22.81 -12.19 -5.67
C ALA A 72 -23.26 -12.36 -7.14
N GLY A 73 -23.01 -13.55 -7.71
CA GLY A 73 -23.36 -13.89 -9.08
C GLY A 73 -22.42 -13.33 -10.15
N GLN A 74 -21.41 -12.54 -9.78
CA GLN A 74 -20.39 -12.03 -10.68
C GLN A 74 -19.21 -13.01 -10.76
N ASP A 75 -18.58 -13.10 -11.92
CA ASP A 75 -17.34 -13.84 -12.17
C ASP A 75 -16.23 -12.94 -12.74
N THR A 76 -16.55 -11.69 -13.05
CA THR A 76 -15.68 -10.76 -13.76
C THR A 76 -15.66 -9.43 -13.03
N PHE A 77 -14.45 -8.93 -12.76
CA PHE A 77 -14.19 -7.70 -12.00
C PHE A 77 -13.25 -6.80 -12.77
N TYR A 78 -13.46 -5.49 -12.70
CA TYR A 78 -12.65 -4.49 -13.38
C TYR A 78 -11.92 -3.62 -12.37
N LEU A 79 -10.59 -3.70 -12.38
CA LEU A 79 -9.73 -2.87 -11.54
C LEU A 79 -9.75 -1.41 -12.03
N LYS A 80 -9.64 -0.47 -11.09
CA LYS A 80 -9.61 0.97 -11.37
C LYS A 80 -8.44 1.35 -12.27
N TYR A 81 -7.27 0.74 -12.04
CA TYR A 81 -6.06 0.92 -12.84
C TYR A 81 -5.56 -0.43 -13.38
N ALA A 82 -4.74 -0.38 -14.43
CA ALA A 82 -4.10 -1.59 -14.95
C ALA A 82 -2.93 -1.94 -14.03
N PRO A 83 -2.92 -3.12 -13.38
CA PRO A 83 -1.85 -3.49 -12.48
C PRO A 83 -0.56 -3.68 -13.26
N THR A 84 0.57 -3.24 -12.70
CA THR A 84 1.88 -3.69 -13.14
C THR A 84 1.92 -5.21 -12.93
N THR A 85 2.10 -5.97 -14.01
CA THR A 85 1.68 -7.39 -14.10
C THR A 85 2.31 -8.36 -13.10
N GLU A 86 3.36 -7.94 -12.39
CA GLU A 86 4.09 -8.76 -11.43
C GLU A 86 3.60 -8.62 -9.98
N VAL A 87 2.78 -7.61 -9.67
CA VAL A 87 2.43 -7.25 -8.29
C VAL A 87 0.93 -7.08 -8.13
N LEU A 88 0.16 -8.13 -8.44
CA LEU A 88 -1.27 -8.23 -8.13
C LEU A 88 -1.50 -9.36 -7.14
N LEU A 89 -1.98 -9.00 -5.94
CA LEU A 89 -2.44 -9.91 -4.92
C LEU A 89 -3.97 -9.88 -4.88
N ILE A 90 -4.58 -11.05 -5.05
CA ILE A 90 -6.03 -11.23 -4.96
C ILE A 90 -6.34 -12.15 -3.80
N ILE A 91 -7.20 -11.72 -2.90
CA ILE A 91 -7.62 -12.47 -1.73
C ILE A 91 -9.12 -12.69 -1.83
N LEU A 92 -9.53 -13.95 -1.88
CA LEU A 92 -10.93 -14.38 -1.83
C LEU A 92 -11.17 -15.14 -0.52
N ASN A 93 -12.06 -14.63 0.34
CA ASN A 93 -12.38 -15.23 1.64
C ASN A 93 -11.13 -15.52 2.51
N GLY A 94 -10.13 -14.64 2.46
CA GLY A 94 -8.87 -14.81 3.18
C GLY A 94 -7.84 -15.72 2.48
N ILE A 95 -8.17 -16.30 1.32
CA ILE A 95 -7.28 -17.20 0.55
C ILE A 95 -6.66 -16.45 -0.63
N ILE A 96 -5.33 -16.49 -0.72
CA ILE A 96 -4.57 -15.93 -1.85
C ILE A 96 -4.85 -16.73 -3.13
N GLN A 97 -5.23 -16.03 -4.19
CA GLN A 97 -5.53 -16.62 -5.50
C GLN A 97 -4.31 -16.54 -6.43
N THR A 98 -4.14 -17.56 -7.28
CA THR A 98 -3.02 -17.69 -8.22
C THR A 98 -3.45 -17.40 -9.65
N LYS A 99 -2.75 -16.49 -10.34
CA LYS A 99 -2.99 -16.16 -11.75
C LYS A 99 -2.80 -17.39 -12.64
N ASN A 100 -3.67 -17.54 -13.65
CA ASN A 100 -3.75 -18.67 -14.59
C ASN A 100 -4.11 -20.03 -13.97
N LYS A 101 -4.40 -20.07 -12.67
CA LYS A 101 -4.90 -21.25 -11.96
C LYS A 101 -6.30 -20.99 -11.43
N ASP A 102 -6.43 -19.94 -10.63
CA ASP A 102 -7.68 -19.60 -9.93
C ASP A 102 -8.44 -18.46 -10.65
N PHE A 103 -7.74 -17.62 -11.41
CA PHE A 103 -8.32 -16.56 -12.23
C PHE A 103 -7.46 -16.27 -13.48
N THR A 104 -8.06 -15.63 -14.49
CA THR A 104 -7.37 -15.06 -15.65
C THR A 104 -7.43 -13.53 -15.60
N MET A 105 -6.48 -12.88 -16.27
CA MET A 105 -6.42 -11.41 -16.29
C MET A 105 -6.11 -10.90 -17.68
N ASN A 106 -6.85 -9.86 -18.11
CA ASN A 106 -6.62 -9.15 -19.37
C ASN A 106 -6.70 -7.63 -19.13
N GLY A 107 -5.54 -6.97 -19.05
CA GLY A 107 -5.46 -5.56 -18.68
C GLY A 107 -6.02 -5.32 -17.28
N ARG A 108 -7.19 -4.70 -17.20
CA ARG A 108 -7.90 -4.40 -15.93
C ARG A 108 -8.94 -5.44 -15.56
N GLU A 109 -9.26 -6.34 -16.48
CA GLU A 109 -10.26 -7.38 -16.27
C GLU A 109 -9.65 -8.56 -15.52
N VAL A 110 -10.26 -8.93 -14.40
CA VAL A 110 -9.98 -10.16 -13.65
C VAL A 110 -11.20 -11.06 -13.77
N LYS A 111 -10.99 -12.30 -14.23
CA LYS A 111 -12.06 -13.26 -14.45
C LYS A 111 -11.80 -14.57 -13.71
N PHE A 112 -12.78 -14.98 -12.92
CA PHE A 112 -12.80 -16.26 -12.24
C PHE A 112 -13.54 -17.32 -13.09
N PRO A 113 -13.19 -18.61 -12.95
CA PRO A 113 -13.89 -19.70 -13.65
C PRO A 113 -15.24 -20.06 -13.00
N TYR A 114 -15.62 -19.38 -11.92
CA TYR A 114 -16.87 -19.56 -11.18
C TYR A 114 -17.45 -18.21 -10.76
N ARG A 115 -18.75 -18.21 -10.46
CA ARG A 115 -19.46 -17.05 -9.92
C ARG A 115 -19.33 -16.98 -8.41
N MET A 116 -19.18 -15.77 -7.88
CA MET A 116 -19.06 -15.53 -6.45
C MET A 116 -20.40 -15.75 -5.73
N GLY A 117 -20.31 -16.25 -4.50
CA GLY A 117 -21.42 -16.39 -3.56
C GLY A 117 -21.78 -15.08 -2.86
N VAL A 118 -22.92 -15.10 -2.15
CA VAL A 118 -23.42 -13.94 -1.39
C VAL A 118 -22.53 -13.59 -0.19
N GLN A 119 -21.82 -14.58 0.34
CA GLN A 119 -20.93 -14.42 1.49
C GLN A 119 -19.47 -14.21 1.10
N ASP A 120 -19.16 -14.20 -0.19
CA ASP A 120 -17.78 -14.06 -0.63
C ASP A 120 -17.28 -12.63 -0.42
N ALA A 121 -16.03 -12.51 0.01
CA ALA A 121 -15.31 -11.27 0.18
C ALA A 121 -14.07 -11.28 -0.71
N LEU A 122 -13.97 -10.29 -1.60
CA LEU A 122 -12.92 -10.18 -2.60
C LEU A 122 -12.13 -8.87 -2.43
N LYS A 123 -10.81 -9.00 -2.32
CA LYS A 123 -9.87 -7.90 -2.15
C LYS A 123 -8.76 -7.99 -3.19
N PHE A 124 -8.46 -6.86 -3.82
CA PHE A 124 -7.37 -6.69 -4.76
C PHE A 124 -6.36 -5.70 -4.18
N ILE A 125 -5.08 -6.06 -4.23
CA ILE A 125 -3.97 -5.20 -3.81
C ILE A 125 -2.96 -5.21 -4.95
N TYR A 126 -2.66 -4.05 -5.52
CA TYR A 126 -1.78 -4.00 -6.67
C TYR A 126 -1.07 -2.66 -6.87
N GLN A 127 0.05 -2.70 -7.59
CA GLN A 127 0.76 -1.51 -8.05
C GLN A 127 0.32 -1.12 -9.47
N PHE A 128 0.30 0.16 -9.84
CA PHE A 128 -0.11 0.69 -11.16
C PHE A 128 0.77 1.82 -11.71
#